data_AF-A0A380G5C4-F1
#
_entry.id   AF-A0A380G5C4-F1
#
_cell.length_a   1.000
_cell.length_b   1.000
_cell.length_c   1.000
_cell.angle_alpha   90.00
_cell.angle_beta   90.00
_cell.angle_gamma   90.00
#
_symmetry.space_group_name_H-M   'P 1'
#
loop_
_entity.id
_entity.type
_entity.pdbx_description
1 polymer ?
#
loop_
_entity_poly.entity_id
_entity_poly.type
_entity_poly.pdbx_seq_one_letter_code
_entity_poly.pdbx_strand_id
1 'polypeptide(L)'
;MNGFEPSNYLHALKALNELLDLIIAYDLNYARNNEQSQGILTILKSRVHSYYQQSSQPLQLHAYHLCPFDLYYICLYNLYHNPLVPIEFGSQSKLNQCFIQQIIQARAYFQICEMTFETPHIPLH
;
A
#
# COMPACT_ATOMS: atom_id res chain seq x y z
N MET A 1 -19.83 5.99 -6.90
CA MET A 1 -19.67 4.52 -6.75
C MET A 1 -19.12 4.27 -5.37
N ASN A 2 -19.80 3.45 -4.56
CA ASN A 2 -19.42 3.15 -3.19
C ASN A 2 -18.08 2.38 -3.18
N GLY A 3 -17.02 2.94 -2.60
CA GLY A 3 -15.70 2.30 -2.48
C GLY A 3 -15.64 1.07 -1.55
N PHE A 4 -16.80 0.52 -1.18
CA PHE A 4 -16.99 -0.56 -0.21
C PHE A 4 -17.56 -1.83 -0.85
N GLU A 5 -17.22 -2.10 -2.11
CA GLU A 5 -17.47 -3.44 -2.67
C GLU A 5 -16.38 -4.41 -2.16
N PRO A 6 -16.74 -5.61 -1.66
CA PRO A 6 -15.78 -6.61 -1.17
C PRO A 6 -14.68 -6.96 -2.20
N SER A 7 -15.00 -6.89 -3.49
CA SER A 7 -14.06 -7.03 -4.60
C SER A 7 -12.95 -5.97 -4.59
N ASN A 8 -13.31 -4.70 -4.36
CA ASN A 8 -12.36 -3.58 -4.31
C ASN A 8 -11.47 -3.65 -3.08
N TYR A 9 -12.00 -4.15 -1.97
CA TYR A 9 -11.24 -4.37 -0.73
C TYR A 9 -10.17 -5.45 -0.91
N LEU A 10 -10.54 -6.64 -1.41
CA LEU A 10 -9.61 -7.75 -1.70
C LEU A 10 -8.53 -7.34 -2.72
N HIS A 11 -8.91 -6.56 -3.73
CA HIS A 11 -7.98 -6.04 -4.73
C HIS A 11 -6.96 -5.07 -4.13
N ALA A 12 -7.41 -4.13 -3.29
CA ALA A 12 -6.53 -3.18 -2.62
C ALA A 12 -5.54 -3.88 -1.67
N LEU A 13 -6.02 -4.87 -0.89
CA LEU A 13 -5.15 -5.65 0.00
C LEU A 13 -4.11 -6.45 -0.80
N LYS A 14 -4.50 -7.07 -1.92
CA LYS A 14 -3.58 -7.78 -2.80
C LYS A 14 -2.51 -6.85 -3.39
N ALA A 15 -2.91 -5.66 -3.82
CA ALA A 15 -1.98 -4.65 -4.33
C ALA A 15 -0.98 -4.20 -3.23
N LEU A 16 -1.45 -3.96 -2.00
CA LEU A 16 -0.56 -3.63 -0.88
C LEU A 16 0.44 -4.75 -0.57
N ASN A 17 0.02 -6.02 -0.60
CA ASN A 17 0.92 -7.16 -0.41
C ASN A 17 2.00 -7.20 -1.51
N GLU A 18 1.60 -7.07 -2.78
CA GLU A 18 2.53 -7.09 -3.91
C GLU A 18 3.56 -5.95 -3.82
N LEU A 19 3.12 -4.74 -3.45
CA LEU A 19 4.02 -3.59 -3.27
C LEU A 19 4.99 -3.79 -2.09
N LEU A 20 4.53 -4.39 -0.99
CA LEU A 20 5.38 -4.69 0.16
C LEU A 20 6.50 -5.66 -0.21
N ASP A 21 6.15 -6.75 -0.90
CA ASP A 21 7.11 -7.76 -1.33
C ASP A 21 8.17 -7.16 -2.26
N LEU A 22 7.75 -6.30 -3.20
CA LEU A 22 8.66 -5.61 -4.12
C LEU A 22 9.60 -4.64 -3.40
N ILE A 23 9.13 -3.89 -2.40
CA ILE A 23 9.97 -2.95 -1.64
C ILE A 23 10.96 -3.70 -0.74
N ILE A 24 10.54 -4.79 -0.10
CA ILE A 24 11.45 -5.65 0.68
C ILE A 24 12.50 -6.27 -0.24
N ALA A 25 12.09 -6.80 -1.39
CA ALA A 25 13.02 -7.36 -2.37
C ALA A 25 14.00 -6.32 -2.87
N TYR A 26 13.54 -5.09 -3.13
CA TYR A 26 14.41 -3.98 -3.50
C TYR A 26 15.42 -3.65 -2.40
N ASP A 27 14.98 -3.49 -1.16
CA ASP A 27 15.84 -3.18 0.00
C ASP A 27 16.93 -4.25 0.20
N LEU A 28 16.57 -5.53 0.10
CA LEU A 28 17.51 -6.66 0.24
C LEU A 28 18.56 -6.72 -0.88
N ASN A 29 18.19 -6.34 -2.11
CA ASN A 29 19.07 -6.43 -3.26
C ASN A 29 19.87 -5.14 -3.50
N TYR A 30 19.44 -4.00 -2.98
CA TYR A 30 20.02 -2.69 -3.29
C TYR A 30 21.52 -2.61 -3.00
N ALA A 31 21.99 -3.18 -1.87
CA ALA A 31 23.42 -3.21 -1.52
C ALA A 31 24.22 -4.32 -2.24
N ARG A 32 23.54 -5.36 -2.72
CA ARG A 32 24.16 -6.64 -3.11
C ARG A 32 24.25 -6.83 -4.61
N ASN A 33 23.24 -6.37 -5.33
CA ASN A 33 23.09 -6.59 -6.76
C ASN A 33 22.36 -5.40 -7.41
N ASN A 34 23.13 -4.46 -7.94
CA ASN A 34 22.59 -3.24 -8.54
C ASN A 34 21.63 -3.55 -9.71
N GLU A 35 22.03 -4.42 -10.64
CA GLU A 35 21.21 -4.77 -11.81
C GLU A 35 19.85 -5.37 -11.40
N GLN A 36 19.86 -6.33 -10.48
CA GLN A 36 18.62 -6.93 -9.98
C GLN A 36 17.76 -5.91 -9.23
N SER A 37 18.36 -5.02 -8.43
CA SER A 37 17.62 -3.96 -7.74
C SER A 37 16.98 -2.94 -8.70
N GLN A 38 17.64 -2.61 -9.82
CA GLN A 38 17.06 -1.73 -10.85
C GLN A 38 15.88 -2.40 -11.55
N GLY A 39 15.97 -3.71 -11.81
CA GLY A 39 14.85 -4.49 -12.33
C GLY A 39 13.64 -4.45 -11.40
N ILE A 40 13.86 -4.71 -10.11
CA ILE A 40 12.79 -4.65 -9.09
C ILE A 40 12.21 -3.25 -8.99
N LEU A 41 13.06 -2.21 -9.00
CA LEU A 41 12.63 -0.82 -8.94
C LEU A 41 11.74 -0.43 -10.13
N THR A 42 12.07 -0.93 -11.33
CA THR A 42 11.29 -0.70 -12.54
C THR A 42 9.91 -1.34 -12.43
N ILE A 43 9.84 -2.59 -11.95
CA ILE A 43 8.58 -3.29 -11.71
C ILE A 43 7.74 -2.55 -10.67
N LEU A 44 8.36 -2.15 -9.55
CA LEU A 44 7.69 -1.40 -8.49
C LEU A 44 7.06 -0.11 -9.01
N LYS A 45 7.81 0.71 -9.76
CA LYS A 45 7.30 1.96 -10.34
C LYS A 45 6.12 1.70 -11.28
N SER A 46 6.22 0.67 -12.12
CA SER A 46 5.14 0.29 -13.04
C SER A 46 3.87 -0.13 -12.30
N ARG A 47 4.00 -0.93 -11.23
CA ARG A 47 2.88 -1.35 -10.39
C ARG A 47 2.22 -0.20 -9.65
N VAL A 48 3.01 0.64 -8.97
CA VAL A 48 2.51 1.83 -8.29
C VAL A 48 1.75 2.73 -9.27
N HIS A 49 2.31 2.96 -10.46
CA HIS A 49 1.66 3.76 -11.50
C HIS A 49 0.31 3.16 -11.93
N SER A 50 0.28 1.85 -12.25
CA SER A 50 -0.94 1.15 -12.64
C SER A 50 -2.01 1.22 -11.56
N TYR A 51 -1.67 0.91 -10.30
CA TYR A 51 -2.64 0.92 -9.21
C TYR A 51 -3.16 2.32 -8.90
N TYR A 52 -2.29 3.33 -8.94
CA TYR A 52 -2.69 4.71 -8.71
C TYR A 52 -3.66 5.21 -9.79
N GLN A 53 -3.40 4.92 -11.08
CA GLN A 53 -4.30 5.30 -12.17
C GLN A 53 -5.66 4.58 -12.14
N GLN A 54 -5.68 3.34 -11.65
CA GLN A 54 -6.90 2.54 -11.53
C GLN A 54 -7.71 2.89 -10.27
N SER A 55 -7.10 3.55 -9.30
CA SER A 55 -7.75 3.90 -8.03
C SER A 55 -8.59 5.17 -8.21
N SER A 56 -9.87 5.09 -7.84
CA SER A 56 -10.71 6.28 -7.78
C SER A 56 -10.27 7.16 -6.62
N GLN A 57 -10.14 8.46 -6.87
CA GLN A 57 -9.90 9.44 -5.81
C GLN A 57 -11.02 9.34 -4.76
N PRO A 58 -10.68 9.38 -3.46
CA PRO A 58 -11.70 9.37 -2.42
C PRO A 58 -12.61 10.59 -2.52
N LEU A 59 -13.91 10.33 -2.72
CA LEU A 59 -14.96 11.35 -2.77
C LEU A 59 -15.18 11.87 -1.34
N GLN A 60 -14.46 12.93 -0.98
CA GLN A 60 -14.51 13.63 0.31
C GLN A 60 -13.99 12.83 1.51
N LEU A 61 -12.81 13.25 1.99
CA LEU A 61 -12.28 13.01 3.33
C LEU A 61 -13.31 13.49 4.36
N HIS A 62 -14.25 12.61 4.75
CA HIS A 62 -15.09 12.87 5.91
C HIS A 62 -14.17 12.88 7.12
N ALA A 63 -13.97 14.05 7.72
CA ALA A 63 -12.92 14.39 8.68
C ALA A 63 -12.86 13.53 9.96
N TYR A 64 -13.71 12.51 10.10
CA TYR A 64 -13.88 11.73 11.32
C TYR A 64 -13.64 10.22 11.16
N HIS A 65 -13.59 9.68 9.94
CA HIS A 65 -13.30 8.25 9.73
C HIS A 65 -12.45 8.03 8.48
N LEU A 66 -11.18 7.67 8.67
CA LEU A 66 -10.33 7.17 7.60
C LEU A 66 -10.88 5.82 7.15
N CYS A 67 -11.43 5.73 5.95
CA CYS A 67 -11.78 4.46 5.35
C CYS A 67 -10.49 3.68 5.00
N PRO A 68 -10.46 2.33 5.07
CA PRO A 68 -9.33 1.55 4.56
C PRO A 68 -8.91 1.95 3.15
N PHE A 69 -9.88 2.22 2.27
CA PHE A 69 -9.61 2.63 0.90
C PHE A 69 -8.91 4.00 0.81
N ASP A 70 -9.16 4.91 1.75
CA ASP A 70 -8.47 6.21 1.82
C ASP A 70 -7.00 6.01 2.18
N LEU A 71 -6.70 5.14 3.14
CA LEU A 71 -5.33 4.79 3.51
C LEU A 71 -4.59 4.09 2.37
N TYR A 72 -5.25 3.20 1.63
CA TYR A 72 -4.73 2.61 0.42
C TYR A 72 -4.40 3.66 -0.64
N TYR A 73 -5.33 4.58 -0.91
CA TYR A 73 -5.11 5.66 -1.87
C TYR A 73 -3.97 6.59 -1.44
N ILE A 74 -3.90 6.98 -0.16
CA ILE A 74 -2.81 7.80 0.39
C ILE A 74 -1.46 7.09 0.26
N CYS A 75 -1.41 5.78 0.53
CA CYS A 75 -0.21 4.99 0.36
C CYS A 75 0.26 5.00 -1.11
N LEU A 76 -0.65 4.78 -2.06
CA LEU A 76 -0.34 4.86 -3.48
C LEU A 76 0.11 6.26 -3.90
N TYR A 77 -0.59 7.30 -3.44
CA TYR A 77 -0.24 8.69 -3.70
C TYR A 77 1.19 9.00 -3.26
N ASN A 78 1.55 8.60 -2.04
CA ASN A 78 2.89 8.81 -1.49
C ASN A 78 3.95 8.07 -2.31
N LEU A 79 3.71 6.81 -2.65
CA LEU A 79 4.63 6.01 -3.48
C LEU A 79 4.78 6.54 -4.90
N TYR A 80 3.70 7.07 -5.47
CA TYR A 80 3.66 7.59 -6.84
C TYR A 80 4.40 8.93 -6.95
N HIS A 81 4.15 9.84 -6.01
CA HIS A 81 4.73 11.19 -6.03
C HIS A 81 6.10 11.27 -5.36
N ASN A 82 6.46 10.29 -4.53
CA ASN A 82 7.78 10.18 -3.91
C ASN A 82 8.40 8.82 -4.29
N PRO A 83 8.71 8.59 -5.57
CA PRO A 83 9.21 7.30 -6.02
C PRO A 83 10.56 6.98 -5.38
N LEU A 84 10.79 5.69 -5.11
CA LEU A 84 12.13 5.21 -4.79
C LEU A 84 13.08 5.60 -5.93
N VAL A 85 14.13 6.34 -5.58
CA VAL A 85 15.17 6.81 -6.50
C VAL A 85 16.50 6.31 -5.96
N PRO A 86 17.43 5.80 -6.79
CA PRO A 86 18.72 5.36 -6.29
C PRO A 86 19.48 6.55 -5.67
N ILE A 87 19.51 6.63 -4.33
CA ILE A 87 20.30 7.57 -3.55
C ILE A 87 21.30 6.82 -2.66
N GLU A 88 22.19 7.53 -1.97
CA GLU A 88 23.15 6.93 -1.05
C GLU A 88 22.50 5.88 -0.13
N PHE A 89 23.18 4.75 0.07
CA PHE A 89 22.64 3.54 0.70
C PHE A 89 21.93 3.79 2.04
N GLY A 90 22.54 4.59 2.92
CA GLY A 90 21.97 4.91 4.23
C GLY A 90 20.68 5.74 4.16
N SER A 91 20.56 6.60 3.15
CA SER A 91 19.36 7.40 2.90
C SER A 91 18.28 6.57 2.19
N GLN A 92 18.68 5.67 1.30
CA GLN A 92 17.75 4.77 0.59
C GLN A 92 17.06 3.79 1.55
N SER A 93 17.82 3.15 2.45
CA SER A 93 17.23 2.18 3.39
C SER A 93 16.21 2.85 4.32
N LYS A 94 16.46 4.09 4.78
CA LYS A 94 15.49 4.86 5.57
C LYS A 94 14.21 5.16 4.80
N LEU A 95 14.31 5.54 3.52
CA LEU A 95 13.14 5.76 2.66
C LEU A 95 12.36 4.47 2.45
N ASN A 96 13.05 3.37 2.12
CA ASN A 96 12.44 2.05 1.97
C ASN A 96 11.67 1.64 3.23
N GLN A 97 12.29 1.80 4.41
CA GLN A 97 11.66 1.50 5.70
C GLN A 97 10.42 2.38 5.96
N CYS A 98 10.46 3.67 5.58
CA CYS A 98 9.29 4.54 5.70
C CYS A 98 8.11 4.02 4.85
N PHE A 99 8.37 3.60 3.61
CA PHE A 99 7.33 3.02 2.76
C PHE A 99 6.83 1.66 3.26
N ILE A 100 7.72 0.80 3.75
CA ILE A 100 7.35 -0.47 4.38
C ILE A 100 6.37 -0.22 5.53
N GLN A 101 6.67 0.73 6.42
CA GLN A 101 5.80 1.07 7.54
C GLN A 101 4.44 1.61 7.10
N GLN A 102 4.39 2.49 6.09
CA GLN A 102 3.12 3.00 5.54
C GLN A 102 2.25 1.88 4.96
N ILE A 103 2.86 0.94 4.22
CA ILE A 103 2.14 -0.21 3.65
C ILE A 103 1.65 -1.15 4.75
N ILE A 104 2.47 -1.44 5.76
CA ILE A 104 2.07 -2.27 6.91
C ILE A 104 0.90 -1.63 7.66
N GLN A 105 0.93 -0.32 7.89
CA GLN A 105 -0.14 0.40 8.56
C GLN A 105 -1.45 0.34 7.75
N ALA A 106 -1.38 0.55 6.42
CA ALA A 106 -2.54 0.40 5.55
C ALA A 106 -3.12 -1.03 5.63
N ARG A 107 -2.28 -2.07 5.50
CA ARG A 107 -2.69 -3.47 5.60
C ARG A 107 -3.34 -3.82 6.93
N ALA A 108 -2.77 -3.37 8.04
CA ALA A 108 -3.31 -3.62 9.37
C ALA A 108 -4.71 -3.01 9.53
N TYR A 109 -4.94 -1.83 8.94
CA TYR A 109 -6.24 -1.17 9.00
C TYR A 109 -7.31 -1.90 8.18
N PHE A 110 -6.93 -2.45 7.02
CA PHE A 110 -7.80 -3.39 6.28
C PHE A 110 -8.20 -4.55 7.21
N GLN A 111 -7.22 -5.28 7.75
CA GLN A 111 -7.48 -6.46 8.60
C GLN A 111 -8.38 -6.17 9.82
N ILE A 112 -8.23 -5.01 10.47
CA ILE A 112 -9.09 -4.58 11.58
C ILE A 112 -10.53 -4.31 11.10
N CYS A 113 -10.69 -3.68 9.95
CA CYS A 113 -12.02 -3.46 9.37
C CYS A 113 -12.70 -4.77 8.97
N GLU A 114 -11.98 -5.76 8.43
CA GLU A 114 -12.54 -7.09 8.14
C GLU A 114 -13.09 -7.79 9.40
N MET A 115 -12.33 -7.75 10.50
CA MET A 115 -12.75 -8.33 11.79
C MET A 115 -13.97 -7.64 12.42
N THR A 116 -14.26 -6.38 12.07
CA THR A 116 -15.43 -5.65 12.60
C THR A 116 -16.72 -5.92 11.84
N PHE A 117 -16.65 -6.54 10.65
CA PHE A 117 -17.82 -7.01 9.91
C PHE A 117 -18.22 -8.46 10.23
N GLU A 118 -17.36 -9.23 10.92
CA GLU A 118 -17.60 -10.64 11.27
C GLU A 118 -18.17 -10.86 12.68
N THR A 119 -18.43 -9.82 13.48
CA THR A 119 -19.12 -10.01 14.78
C THR A 119 -20.59 -10.40 14.54
N PRO A 120 -21.01 -11.64 14.88
CA PRO A 120 -22.41 -11.99 14.77
C PRO A 120 -23.21 -11.16 15.79
N HIS A 121 -24.24 -10.47 15.30
CA HIS A 121 -25.32 -9.98 16.13
C HIS A 121 -25.90 -11.18 16.89
N ILE A 122 -25.54 -11.34 18.15
CA ILE A 122 -26.25 -12.23 19.06
C ILE A 122 -27.62 -11.56 19.27
N PRO A 123 -28.74 -12.17 18.83
CA PRO A 123 -30.04 -11.64 19.18
C PRO A 123 -30.22 -11.84 20.68
N LEU A 124 -30.39 -10.73 21.41
CA LEU A 124 -30.88 -10.76 22.78
C LEU A 124 -32.32 -11.30 22.73
N HIS A 125 -32.48 -12.55 23.18
CA HIS A 125 -33.76 -13.16 23.52
C HIS A 125 -34.07 -12.93 24.99
#